data_AF-A0A523YAY9-F1
#
_entry.id   AF-A0A523YAY9-F1
#
_cell.length_a   1.000
_cell.length_b   1.000
_cell.length_c   1.000
_cell.angle_alpha   90.00
_cell.angle_beta   90.00
_cell.angle_gamma   90.00
#
_symmetry.space_group_name_H-M   'P 1'
#
loop_
_entity.id
_entity.type
_entity.pdbx_description
1 polymer ?
#
loop_
_entity_poly.entity_id
_entity_poly.type
_entity_poly.pdbx_seq_one_letter_code
_entity_poly.pdbx_strand_id
1 'polypeptide(L)'
;MSEQAIQEVVAVKQDVDYCSSCSICSTLCPYEALTKDAETNKITLNIAKCQVCGLCYANCPARVIDIIYYDLDSLIKYLEKAKQEYASDTLVIMCRGSAPDMAGVEELFGVSKFIPLLVPCVGRIPEEIYLKAILMGIKKICLLACDEDYCRYDRGSPVTRRKVLVLNILLNQLGYGQEVVTLKRHSLKVKADRDLCISCGNCVFYCPYDAAKLDSPGAVDFDLALCRGCGLCVAMCPAFALDLENWEEERISDLISQVSSEMKSPKILVFRCQWAVFPSLNGEVAPNVRTIDLPCASRIDASHVLEAFQNGIDGILIAACSEEDCRQEKASGKAQHSMAALGERLGQLGLQERLHFCTTSPRYPEEFNKELEQFSQKIKAIK
;
A
#
# COMPACT_ATOMS: atom_id res chain seq x y z
N MET A 1 -26.78 -18.60 -29.27
CA MET A 1 -25.36 -18.27 -29.03
C MET A 1 -25.28 -17.87 -27.59
N SER A 2 -24.76 -18.77 -26.75
CA SER A 2 -24.68 -18.58 -25.30
C SER A 2 -23.80 -17.39 -24.98
N GLU A 3 -24.35 -16.43 -24.23
CA GLU A 3 -23.59 -15.39 -23.54
C GLU A 3 -22.54 -16.08 -22.67
N GLN A 4 -21.28 -16.10 -23.12
CA GLN A 4 -20.16 -16.37 -22.23
C GLN A 4 -20.08 -15.18 -21.29
N ALA A 5 -20.65 -15.33 -20.10
CA ALA A 5 -20.42 -14.41 -18.99
C ALA A 5 -18.90 -14.28 -18.83
N ILE A 6 -18.38 -13.08 -19.09
CA ILE A 6 -16.98 -12.77 -18.83
C ILE A 6 -16.79 -12.97 -17.34
N GLN A 7 -16.05 -14.02 -16.96
CA GLN A 7 -15.82 -14.35 -15.57
C GLN A 7 -14.99 -13.22 -14.96
N GLU A 8 -15.60 -12.42 -14.10
CA GLU A 8 -14.96 -11.29 -13.45
C GLU A 8 -13.70 -11.77 -12.69
N VAL A 9 -12.56 -11.15 -13.00
CA VAL A 9 -11.29 -11.48 -12.36
C VAL A 9 -11.31 -10.88 -10.95
N VAL A 10 -11.38 -11.76 -9.95
CA VAL A 10 -11.34 -11.37 -8.53
C VAL A 10 -9.98 -11.68 -7.92
N ALA A 11 -9.57 -10.86 -6.95
CA ALA A 11 -8.24 -10.90 -6.39
C ALA A 11 -7.96 -12.09 -5.47
N VAL A 12 -9.00 -12.67 -4.85
CA VAL A 12 -8.89 -13.84 -3.98
C VAL A 12 -9.93 -14.87 -4.41
N LYS A 13 -9.50 -16.11 -4.60
CA LYS A 13 -10.36 -17.25 -4.94
C LYS A 13 -10.17 -18.34 -3.91
N GLN A 14 -11.20 -19.15 -3.73
CA GLN A 14 -11.17 -20.32 -2.86
C GLN A 14 -11.70 -21.53 -3.62
N ASP A 15 -10.94 -22.61 -3.63
CA ASP A 15 -11.42 -23.92 -4.01
C ASP A 15 -12.07 -24.60 -2.79
N VAL A 16 -13.40 -24.69 -2.82
CA VAL A 16 -14.18 -25.22 -1.70
C VAL A 16 -14.12 -26.75 -1.65
N ASP A 17 -13.88 -27.41 -2.79
CA ASP A 17 -13.96 -28.87 -2.88
C ASP A 17 -12.75 -29.56 -2.23
N TYR A 18 -11.58 -28.91 -2.25
CA TYR A 18 -10.38 -29.39 -1.57
C TYR A 18 -10.20 -28.81 -0.15
N CYS A 19 -11.17 -28.03 0.34
CA CYS A 19 -11.08 -27.37 1.64
C CYS A 19 -11.17 -28.38 2.80
N SER A 20 -10.15 -28.41 3.66
CA SER A 20 -10.11 -29.29 4.84
C SER A 20 -11.02 -28.87 6.00
N SER A 21 -11.73 -27.74 5.89
CA SER A 21 -12.65 -27.22 6.91
C SER A 21 -12.01 -26.96 8.30
N CYS A 22 -10.67 -26.79 8.36
CA CYS A 22 -9.90 -26.60 9.59
C CYS A 22 -10.12 -25.27 10.33
N SER A 23 -10.84 -24.31 9.74
CA SER A 23 -11.24 -23.02 10.34
C SER A 23 -10.10 -22.02 10.63
N ILE A 24 -8.86 -22.28 10.20
CA ILE A 24 -7.74 -21.34 10.35
C ILE A 24 -8.04 -20.03 9.64
N CYS A 25 -8.49 -20.10 8.38
CA CYS A 25 -8.68 -18.93 7.54
C CYS A 25 -9.84 -18.03 8.00
N SER A 26 -10.94 -18.61 8.50
CA SER A 26 -12.04 -17.86 9.12
C SER A 26 -11.63 -17.22 10.45
N THR A 27 -10.85 -17.93 11.27
CA THR A 27 -10.32 -17.41 12.54
C THR A 27 -9.35 -16.25 12.34
N LEU A 28 -8.51 -16.31 11.30
CA LEU A 28 -7.52 -15.27 11.02
C LEU A 28 -8.12 -14.04 10.31
N CYS A 29 -9.28 -14.18 9.66
CA CYS A 29 -9.90 -13.09 8.91
C CYS A 29 -10.44 -12.00 9.87
N PRO A 30 -9.89 -10.76 9.86
CA PRO A 30 -10.42 -9.68 10.70
C PRO A 30 -11.70 -9.05 10.15
N TYR A 31 -12.15 -9.48 8.97
CA TYR A 31 -13.24 -8.86 8.22
C TYR A 31 -14.42 -9.80 7.98
N GLU A 32 -14.39 -10.99 8.58
CA GLU A 32 -15.45 -11.99 8.44
C GLU A 32 -15.77 -12.33 6.97
N ALA A 33 -14.77 -12.22 6.10
CA ALA A 33 -14.88 -12.57 4.69
C ALA A 33 -14.88 -14.10 4.49
N LEU A 34 -14.36 -14.85 5.45
CA LEU A 34 -14.38 -16.32 5.45
C LEU A 34 -15.22 -16.80 6.63
N THR A 35 -16.30 -17.49 6.33
CA THR A 35 -17.26 -17.96 7.34
C THR A 35 -17.43 -19.47 7.24
N LYS A 36 -17.54 -20.12 8.41
CA LYS A 36 -17.85 -21.55 8.48
C LYS A 36 -19.35 -21.72 8.58
N ASP A 37 -19.93 -22.44 7.63
CA ASP A 37 -21.33 -22.83 7.65
C ASP A 37 -21.57 -23.89 8.74
N ALA A 38 -22.63 -23.70 9.53
CA ALA A 38 -22.89 -24.53 10.71
C ALA A 38 -23.40 -25.93 10.36
N GLU A 39 -24.09 -26.09 9.23
CA GLU A 39 -24.71 -27.35 8.83
C GLU A 39 -23.75 -28.21 8.02
N THR A 40 -23.11 -27.61 7.01
CA THR A 40 -22.23 -28.29 6.06
C THR A 40 -20.78 -28.36 6.52
N ASN A 41 -20.41 -27.62 7.57
CA ASN A 41 -19.02 -27.37 8.00
C ASN A 41 -18.12 -26.71 6.94
N LYS A 42 -18.64 -26.35 5.77
CA LYS A 42 -17.86 -25.75 4.69
C LYS A 42 -17.47 -24.33 5.06
N ILE A 43 -16.26 -23.93 4.64
CA ILE A 43 -15.82 -22.55 4.74
C ILE A 43 -16.02 -21.87 3.40
N THR A 44 -16.69 -20.73 3.39
CA THR A 44 -17.01 -19.96 2.19
C THR A 44 -16.41 -18.57 2.26
N LEU A 45 -15.89 -18.10 1.12
CA LEU A 45 -15.38 -16.75 0.93
C LEU A 45 -16.49 -15.83 0.40
N ASN A 46 -16.77 -14.75 1.12
CA ASN A 46 -17.48 -13.59 0.62
C ASN A 46 -16.46 -12.54 0.13
N ILE A 47 -16.27 -12.46 -1.19
CA ILE A 47 -15.30 -11.54 -1.79
C ILE A 47 -15.64 -10.08 -1.49
N ALA A 48 -16.91 -9.68 -1.39
CA ALA A 48 -17.29 -8.29 -1.12
C ALA A 48 -16.81 -7.79 0.25
N LYS A 49 -16.72 -8.68 1.25
CA LYS A 49 -16.15 -8.37 2.57
C LYS A 49 -14.61 -8.44 2.59
N CYS A 50 -14.00 -9.05 1.59
CA CYS A 50 -12.56 -9.29 1.55
C CYS A 50 -11.78 -7.99 1.40
N GLN A 51 -10.74 -7.83 2.21
CA GLN A 51 -9.87 -6.66 2.18
C GLN A 51 -8.50 -6.98 1.55
N VAL A 52 -8.38 -8.17 0.95
CA VAL A 52 -7.21 -8.63 0.19
C VAL A 52 -5.91 -8.55 1.01
N CYS A 53 -6.01 -8.83 2.32
CA CYS A 53 -4.88 -8.76 3.25
C CYS A 53 -3.87 -9.91 3.04
N GLY A 54 -4.35 -11.06 2.56
CA GLY A 54 -3.56 -12.26 2.26
C GLY A 54 -3.28 -13.17 3.47
N LEU A 55 -3.87 -12.90 4.65
CA LEU A 55 -3.67 -13.75 5.84
C LEU A 55 -4.19 -15.17 5.64
N CYS A 56 -5.36 -15.33 5.02
CA CYS A 56 -5.94 -16.64 4.76
C CYS A 56 -5.12 -17.44 3.74
N TYR A 57 -4.64 -16.78 2.68
CA TYR A 57 -3.73 -17.32 1.68
C TYR A 57 -2.46 -17.88 2.32
N ALA A 58 -1.78 -17.05 3.12
CA ALA A 58 -0.48 -17.36 3.71
C ALA A 58 -0.50 -18.42 4.82
N ASN A 59 -1.68 -18.87 5.26
CA ASN A 59 -1.85 -19.79 6.39
C ASN A 59 -2.82 -20.92 6.07
N CYS A 60 -3.20 -21.12 4.80
CA CYS A 60 -4.07 -22.22 4.41
C CYS A 60 -3.22 -23.51 4.26
N PRO A 61 -3.31 -24.49 5.18
CA PRO A 61 -2.51 -25.71 5.07
C PRO A 61 -2.89 -26.56 3.86
N ALA A 62 -4.14 -26.47 3.40
CA ALA A 62 -4.63 -27.17 2.22
C ALA A 62 -4.32 -26.42 0.91
N ARG A 63 -3.79 -25.18 0.98
CA ARG A 63 -3.45 -24.34 -0.17
C ARG A 63 -4.58 -24.19 -1.20
N VAL A 64 -5.81 -24.08 -0.71
CA VAL A 64 -7.02 -23.92 -1.55
C VAL A 64 -7.44 -22.46 -1.74
N ILE A 65 -6.68 -21.53 -1.18
CA ILE A 65 -6.93 -20.09 -1.35
C ILE A 65 -5.86 -19.59 -2.30
N ASP A 66 -6.30 -18.97 -3.39
CA ASP A 66 -5.45 -18.32 -4.36
C ASP A 66 -5.58 -16.80 -4.23
N ILE A 67 -4.50 -16.08 -4.51
CA ILE A 67 -4.46 -14.63 -4.57
C ILE A 67 -3.71 -14.22 -5.83
N ILE A 68 -4.13 -13.17 -6.51
CA ILE A 68 -3.43 -12.71 -7.74
C ILE A 68 -2.22 -11.83 -7.43
N TYR A 69 -2.20 -11.20 -6.26
CA TYR A 69 -1.18 -10.24 -5.88
C TYR A 69 -0.21 -10.88 -4.90
N TYR A 70 1.08 -10.88 -5.25
CA TYR A 70 2.13 -11.44 -4.40
C TYR A 70 1.84 -12.91 -4.06
N ASP A 71 1.39 -13.67 -5.06
CA ASP A 71 1.34 -15.13 -4.95
C ASP A 71 2.76 -15.70 -4.86
N LEU A 72 2.83 -17.00 -4.57
CA LEU A 72 4.07 -17.71 -4.38
C LEU A 72 4.99 -17.57 -5.62
N ASP A 73 4.44 -17.75 -6.81
CA ASP A 73 5.23 -17.74 -8.05
C ASP A 73 5.79 -16.34 -8.36
N SER A 74 4.98 -15.29 -8.19
CA SER A 74 5.42 -13.90 -8.40
C SER A 74 6.47 -13.48 -7.39
N LEU A 75 6.35 -13.90 -6.13
CA LEU A 75 7.33 -13.65 -5.08
C LEU A 75 8.65 -14.39 -5.36
N ILE A 76 8.59 -15.65 -5.79
CA ILE A 76 9.80 -16.41 -6.14
C ILE A 76 10.52 -15.77 -7.34
N LYS A 77 9.79 -15.45 -8.42
CA LYS A 77 10.34 -14.76 -9.59
C LYS A 77 10.99 -13.43 -9.21
N TYR A 78 10.34 -12.68 -8.32
CA TYR A 78 10.91 -11.44 -7.80
C TYR A 78 12.24 -11.68 -7.08
N LEU A 79 12.30 -12.66 -6.16
CA LEU A 79 13.53 -12.97 -5.43
C LEU A 79 14.66 -13.44 -6.35
N GLU A 80 14.34 -14.23 -7.37
CA GLU A 80 15.33 -14.72 -8.35
C GLU A 80 15.97 -13.57 -9.13
N LYS A 81 15.14 -12.63 -9.60
CA LYS A 81 15.62 -11.42 -10.27
C LYS A 81 16.40 -10.51 -9.31
N ALA A 82 15.82 -10.20 -8.14
CA ALA A 82 16.38 -9.24 -7.21
C ALA A 82 17.72 -9.71 -6.61
N LYS A 83 17.91 -11.01 -6.42
CA LYS A 83 19.21 -11.54 -5.98
C LYS A 83 20.34 -11.22 -6.98
N GLN A 84 20.04 -11.23 -8.28
CA GLN A 84 21.01 -10.90 -9.32
C GLN A 84 21.28 -9.40 -9.37
N GLU A 85 20.25 -8.57 -9.17
CA GLU A 85 20.33 -7.11 -9.27
C GLU A 85 21.05 -6.47 -8.07
N TYR A 86 20.72 -6.88 -6.84
CA TYR A 86 21.23 -6.24 -5.62
C TYR A 86 22.50 -6.88 -5.06
N ALA A 87 22.85 -8.09 -5.52
CA ALA A 87 24.05 -8.83 -5.08
C ALA A 87 24.27 -8.84 -3.55
N SER A 88 23.19 -9.06 -2.78
CA SER A 88 23.20 -9.13 -1.31
C SER A 88 22.62 -10.44 -0.80
N ASP A 89 23.16 -10.90 0.33
CA ASP A 89 22.65 -12.06 1.09
C ASP A 89 21.67 -11.64 2.20
N THR A 90 21.28 -10.36 2.25
CA THR A 90 20.27 -9.83 3.19
C THR A 90 19.00 -9.46 2.43
N LEU A 91 17.87 -10.04 2.83
CA LEU A 91 16.54 -9.72 2.31
C LEU A 91 15.78 -8.90 3.35
N VAL A 92 15.24 -7.73 2.97
CA VAL A 92 14.37 -6.93 3.83
C VAL A 92 12.96 -6.90 3.25
N ILE A 93 12.02 -7.60 3.88
CA ILE A 93 10.61 -7.60 3.48
C ILE A 93 9.84 -6.59 4.34
N MET A 94 9.20 -5.62 3.70
CA MET A 94 8.66 -4.45 4.36
C MET A 94 7.16 -4.29 4.11
N CYS A 95 6.42 -4.05 5.18
CA CYS A 95 5.04 -3.62 5.08
C CYS A 95 4.99 -2.20 4.52
N ARG A 96 4.31 -2.03 3.38
CA ARG A 96 4.07 -0.72 2.76
C ARG A 96 3.42 0.32 3.68
N GLY A 97 2.64 -0.13 4.66
CA GLY A 97 2.01 0.76 5.64
C GLY A 97 2.97 1.42 6.64
N SER A 98 4.18 0.90 6.79
CA SER A 98 5.16 1.34 7.79
C SER A 98 6.58 1.47 7.26
N ALA A 99 6.83 1.27 5.97
CA ALA A 99 8.18 1.34 5.44
C ALA A 99 8.69 2.80 5.44
N PRO A 100 9.82 3.10 6.11
CA PRO A 100 10.52 4.37 5.91
C PRO A 100 11.20 4.37 4.54
N ASP A 101 11.98 5.40 4.26
CA ASP A 101 12.87 5.40 3.09
C ASP A 101 14.01 4.38 3.26
N MET A 102 14.84 4.20 2.22
CA MET A 102 15.89 3.19 2.25
C MET A 102 16.94 3.47 3.33
N ALA A 103 17.28 4.74 3.56
CA ALA A 103 18.21 5.14 4.63
C ALA A 103 17.65 4.79 6.03
N GLY A 104 16.35 5.04 6.26
CA GLY A 104 15.68 4.63 7.49
C GLY A 104 15.66 3.11 7.67
N VAL A 105 15.56 2.33 6.58
CA VAL A 105 15.69 0.86 6.66
C VAL A 105 17.10 0.43 7.07
N GLU A 106 18.13 1.07 6.50
CA GLU A 106 19.54 0.82 6.83
C GLU A 106 19.82 1.07 8.31
N GLU A 107 19.40 2.23 8.83
CA GLU A 107 19.50 2.58 10.24
C GLU A 107 18.73 1.59 11.11
N LEU A 108 17.46 1.33 10.76
CA LEU A 108 16.57 0.52 11.56
C LEU A 108 17.07 -0.93 11.66
N PHE A 109 17.68 -1.52 10.64
CA PHE A 109 18.20 -2.90 10.71
C PHE A 109 19.72 -3.01 10.91
N GLY A 110 20.46 -1.91 10.86
CA GLY A 110 21.93 -1.92 10.87
C GLY A 110 22.49 -2.67 9.67
N VAL A 111 21.96 -2.39 8.47
CA VAL A 111 22.35 -3.04 7.20
C VAL A 111 22.74 -1.96 6.19
N SER A 112 23.64 -2.26 5.27
CA SER A 112 24.12 -1.29 4.25
C SER A 112 23.89 -1.72 2.80
N LYS A 113 23.58 -3.00 2.57
CA LYS A 113 23.18 -3.53 1.26
C LYS A 113 22.18 -4.65 1.46
N PHE A 114 21.01 -4.53 0.86
CA PHE A 114 19.95 -5.51 1.00
C PHE A 114 19.08 -5.57 -0.25
N ILE A 115 18.40 -6.69 -0.42
CA ILE A 115 17.31 -6.86 -1.38
C ILE A 115 16.05 -6.31 -0.70
N PRO A 116 15.45 -5.20 -1.17
CA PRO A 116 14.18 -4.72 -0.66
C PRO A 116 13.04 -5.59 -1.19
N LEU A 117 11.98 -5.81 -0.42
CA LEU A 117 10.72 -6.37 -0.91
C LEU A 117 9.55 -5.68 -0.21
N LEU A 118 8.95 -4.70 -0.89
CA LEU A 118 7.78 -3.97 -0.41
C LEU A 118 6.49 -4.74 -0.72
N VAL A 119 5.76 -5.12 0.31
CA VAL A 119 4.50 -5.86 0.20
C VAL A 119 3.38 -5.12 0.92
N PRO A 120 2.12 -5.23 0.49
CA PRO A 120 1.03 -4.52 1.17
C PRO A 120 0.87 -4.96 2.63
N CYS A 121 1.24 -6.19 2.97
CA CYS A 121 1.30 -6.67 4.34
C CYS A 121 2.32 -7.79 4.48
N VAL A 122 3.22 -7.74 5.47
CA VAL A 122 4.13 -8.86 5.77
C VAL A 122 3.40 -10.13 6.25
N GLY A 123 2.16 -10.00 6.72
CA GLY A 123 1.30 -11.13 7.10
C GLY A 123 0.86 -12.02 5.93
N ARG A 124 0.98 -11.53 4.69
CA ARG A 124 0.62 -12.31 3.49
C ARG A 124 1.72 -13.25 3.01
N ILE A 125 2.90 -13.19 3.61
CA ILE A 125 4.05 -13.95 3.13
C ILE A 125 3.95 -15.38 3.66
N PRO A 126 3.81 -16.38 2.76
CA PRO A 126 3.85 -17.79 3.16
C PRO A 126 5.27 -18.17 3.63
N GLU A 127 5.36 -19.16 4.51
CA GLU A 127 6.62 -19.64 5.07
C GLU A 127 7.58 -20.15 4.00
N GLU A 128 7.02 -20.71 2.92
CA GLU A 128 7.74 -21.21 1.75
C GLU A 128 8.64 -20.13 1.12
N ILE A 129 8.26 -18.85 1.21
CA ILE A 129 9.07 -17.75 0.69
C ILE A 129 10.33 -17.55 1.52
N TYR A 130 10.25 -17.63 2.85
CA TYR A 130 11.43 -17.54 3.70
C TYR A 130 12.37 -18.71 3.46
N LEU A 131 11.83 -19.92 3.37
CA LEU A 131 12.61 -21.13 3.10
C LEU A 131 13.27 -21.07 1.71
N LYS A 132 12.52 -20.67 0.68
CA LYS A 132 13.05 -20.51 -0.68
C LYS A 132 14.16 -19.46 -0.72
N ALA A 133 13.99 -18.31 -0.05
CA ALA A 133 15.04 -17.30 0.05
C ALA A 133 16.33 -17.86 0.67
N ILE A 134 16.22 -18.62 1.77
CA ILE A 134 17.36 -19.27 2.43
C ILE A 134 18.04 -20.28 1.48
N LEU A 135 17.26 -21.12 0.79
CA LEU A 135 17.78 -22.08 -0.19
C LEU A 135 18.47 -21.40 -1.38
N MET A 136 18.07 -20.17 -1.71
CA MET A 136 18.74 -19.32 -2.69
C MET A 136 19.99 -18.63 -2.13
N GLY A 137 20.41 -18.93 -0.91
CA GLY A 137 21.63 -18.39 -0.28
C GLY A 137 21.43 -17.06 0.44
N ILE A 138 20.19 -16.62 0.72
CA ILE A 138 19.96 -15.50 1.64
C ILE A 138 20.31 -15.94 3.06
N LYS A 139 21.20 -15.21 3.71
CA LYS A 139 21.72 -15.53 5.06
C LYS A 139 20.93 -14.83 6.17
N LYS A 140 20.35 -13.66 5.88
CA LYS A 140 19.60 -12.86 6.85
C LYS A 140 18.31 -12.36 6.22
N ILE A 141 17.19 -12.56 6.90
CA ILE A 141 15.89 -12.02 6.51
C ILE A 141 15.45 -11.02 7.59
N CYS A 142 15.15 -9.80 7.18
CA CYS A 142 14.67 -8.72 8.03
C CYS A 142 13.22 -8.43 7.66
N LEU A 143 12.32 -8.47 8.63
CA LEU A 143 10.91 -8.16 8.45
C LEU A 143 10.56 -6.86 9.13
N LEU A 144 10.01 -5.92 8.36
CA LEU A 144 9.47 -4.68 8.88
C LEU A 144 7.94 -4.75 8.90
N ALA A 145 7.39 -4.97 10.09
CA ALA A 145 5.95 -4.97 10.32
C ALA A 145 5.47 -3.58 10.79
N CYS A 146 4.15 -3.36 10.70
CA CYS A 146 3.54 -2.24 11.40
C CYS A 146 3.61 -2.43 12.92
N ASP A 147 3.65 -1.35 13.69
CA ASP A 147 3.26 -1.40 15.11
C ASP A 147 1.87 -2.04 15.26
N GLU A 148 1.65 -2.81 16.33
CA GLU A 148 0.43 -3.62 16.48
C GLU A 148 -0.82 -2.76 16.53
N ASP A 149 -0.81 -1.72 17.36
CA ASP A 149 -1.94 -0.78 17.45
C ASP A 149 -2.13 0.02 16.15
N TYR A 150 -1.16 0.04 15.24
CA TYR A 150 -1.17 0.74 13.95
C TYR A 150 -1.46 -0.20 12.76
N CYS A 151 -1.62 -1.50 12.99
CA CYS A 151 -1.71 -2.48 11.91
C CYS A 151 -2.91 -2.23 10.98
N ARG A 152 -2.65 -1.96 9.70
CA ARG A 152 -3.69 -1.60 8.71
C ARG A 152 -4.67 -2.70 8.37
N TYR A 153 -4.25 -3.94 8.62
CA TYR A 153 -5.07 -5.13 8.44
C TYR A 153 -5.51 -5.75 9.76
N ASP A 154 -5.43 -5.01 10.88
CA ASP A 154 -5.76 -5.42 12.24
C ASP A 154 -4.87 -6.56 12.79
N ARG A 155 -4.82 -7.70 12.11
CA ARG A 155 -4.11 -8.92 12.52
C ARG A 155 -2.82 -9.20 11.77
N GLY A 156 -2.44 -8.35 10.81
CA GLY A 156 -1.22 -8.52 10.01
C GLY A 156 0.04 -8.71 10.86
N SER A 157 0.39 -7.69 11.65
CA SER A 157 1.60 -7.69 12.47
C SER A 157 1.59 -8.73 13.60
N PRO A 158 0.50 -8.89 14.38
CA PRO A 158 0.44 -9.92 15.40
C PRO A 158 0.63 -11.34 14.85
N VAL A 159 0.03 -11.65 13.69
CA VAL A 159 0.19 -12.96 13.04
C VAL A 159 1.63 -13.16 12.58
N THR A 160 2.23 -12.18 11.88
CA THR A 160 3.63 -12.25 11.44
C THR A 160 4.59 -12.51 12.61
N ARG A 161 4.43 -11.80 13.75
CA ARG A 161 5.27 -12.01 14.94
C ARG A 161 5.28 -13.47 15.38
N ARG A 162 4.09 -14.10 15.44
CA ARG A 162 3.95 -15.52 15.84
C ARG A 162 4.59 -16.45 14.81
N LYS A 163 4.38 -16.21 13.52
CA LYS A 163 5.00 -16.98 12.42
C LYS A 163 6.52 -16.95 12.52
N VAL A 164 7.12 -15.77 12.71
CA VAL A 164 8.59 -15.59 12.81
C VAL A 164 9.17 -16.33 14.01
N LEU A 165 8.49 -16.27 15.16
CA LEU A 165 8.93 -16.98 16.36
C LEU A 165 9.02 -18.49 16.10
N VAL A 166 7.96 -19.09 15.56
CA VAL A 166 7.91 -20.53 15.24
C VAL A 166 8.93 -20.88 14.17
N LEU A 167 9.06 -20.07 13.13
CA LEU A 167 10.00 -20.29 12.05
C LEU A 167 11.45 -20.30 12.53
N ASN A 168 11.86 -19.35 13.39
CA ASN A 168 13.23 -19.33 13.92
C ASN A 168 13.53 -20.55 14.80
N ILE A 169 12.56 -21.07 15.56
CA ILE A 169 12.71 -22.32 16.31
C ILE A 169 12.99 -23.48 15.36
N LEU A 170 12.20 -23.58 14.28
CA LEU A 170 12.37 -24.62 13.26
C LEU A 170 13.72 -24.49 12.54
N LEU A 171 14.10 -23.30 12.11
CA LEU A 171 15.37 -23.05 11.41
C LEU A 171 16.57 -23.40 12.28
N ASN A 172 16.51 -23.10 13.58
CA ASN A 172 17.55 -23.50 14.52
C ASN A 172 17.65 -25.03 14.65
N GLN A 173 16.52 -25.74 14.73
CA GLN A 173 16.49 -27.21 14.78
C GLN A 173 17.03 -27.85 13.50
N LEU A 174 16.83 -27.20 12.35
CA LEU A 174 17.35 -27.64 11.05
C LEU A 174 18.82 -27.24 10.81
N GLY A 175 19.46 -26.57 11.77
CA GLY A 175 20.88 -26.19 11.69
C GLY A 175 21.17 -24.91 10.90
N TYR A 176 20.15 -24.11 10.55
CA TYR A 176 20.34 -22.81 9.87
C TYR A 176 20.74 -21.69 10.84
N GLY A 177 20.65 -21.93 12.15
CA GLY A 177 21.05 -20.99 13.21
C GLY A 177 19.87 -20.30 13.90
N GLN A 178 20.20 -19.52 14.94
CA GLN A 178 19.23 -18.72 15.68
C GLN A 178 19.04 -17.36 15.00
N GLU A 179 17.81 -16.84 15.04
CA GLU A 179 17.46 -15.49 14.56
C GLU A 179 17.77 -15.18 13.09
N VAL A 180 17.71 -16.18 12.21
CA VAL A 180 17.84 -16.01 10.75
C VAL A 180 16.82 -15.00 10.22
N VAL A 181 15.61 -15.01 10.79
CA VAL A 181 14.54 -14.04 10.50
C VAL A 181 14.38 -13.08 11.66
N THR A 182 14.74 -11.82 11.46
CA THR A 182 14.58 -10.75 12.46
C THR A 182 13.33 -9.93 12.15
N LEU A 183 12.58 -9.51 13.17
CA LEU A 183 11.40 -8.67 13.01
C LEU A 183 11.57 -7.37 13.80
N LYS A 184 11.38 -6.25 13.11
CA LYS A 184 11.25 -4.93 13.71
C LYS A 184 9.90 -4.32 13.34
N ARG A 185 9.50 -3.30 14.09
CA ARG A 185 8.25 -2.58 13.90
C ARG A 185 8.50 -1.11 13.67
N HIS A 186 7.58 -0.51 12.95
CA HIS A 186 7.60 0.90 12.65
C HIS A 186 6.18 1.40 12.35
N SER A 187 5.97 2.71 12.40
CA SER A 187 4.75 3.36 11.95
C SER A 187 5.06 4.75 11.43
N LEU A 188 4.48 5.12 10.28
CA LEU A 188 4.70 6.44 9.68
C LEU A 188 3.99 7.50 10.51
N LYS A 189 4.71 8.57 10.86
CA LYS A 189 4.21 9.66 11.68
C LYS A 189 4.30 11.00 10.97
N VAL A 190 3.38 11.88 11.36
CA VAL A 190 3.42 13.29 10.99
C VAL A 190 4.58 13.96 11.74
N LYS A 191 5.32 14.82 11.04
CA LYS A 191 6.33 15.71 11.59
C LYS A 191 5.77 17.13 11.55
N ALA A 192 5.95 17.90 12.62
CA ALA A 192 5.41 19.25 12.71
C ALA A 192 6.50 20.26 13.03
N ASP A 193 6.60 21.29 12.20
CA ASP A 193 7.37 22.49 12.48
C ASP A 193 6.48 23.48 13.25
N ARG A 194 6.82 23.71 14.51
CA ARG A 194 6.04 24.58 15.40
C ARG A 194 6.21 26.07 15.06
N ASP A 195 7.34 26.45 14.46
CA ASP A 195 7.67 27.85 14.18
C ASP A 195 6.92 28.34 12.93
N LEU A 196 6.62 27.44 12.00
CA LEU A 196 5.78 27.73 10.82
C LEU A 196 4.28 27.66 11.13
N CYS A 197 3.87 27.10 12.27
CA CYS A 197 2.47 26.85 12.56
C CYS A 197 1.66 28.14 12.83
N ILE A 198 0.69 28.44 11.97
CA ILE A 198 -0.21 29.60 12.13
C ILE A 198 -1.45 29.33 12.99
N SER A 199 -1.52 28.18 13.67
CA SER A 199 -2.62 27.83 14.58
C SER A 199 -4.03 27.85 13.97
N CYS A 200 -4.17 27.58 12.67
CA CYS A 200 -5.46 27.64 11.95
C CYS A 200 -6.46 26.52 12.30
N GLY A 201 -5.98 25.41 12.89
CA GLY A 201 -6.83 24.28 13.30
C GLY A 201 -7.24 23.30 12.18
N ASN A 202 -6.81 23.48 10.92
CA ASN A 202 -7.16 22.57 9.82
C ASN A 202 -6.78 21.11 10.13
N CYS A 203 -5.57 20.87 10.63
CA CYS A 203 -5.14 19.51 10.96
C CYS A 203 -5.98 18.89 12.08
N VAL A 204 -6.52 19.68 13.02
CA VAL A 204 -7.48 19.22 14.04
C VAL A 204 -8.80 18.86 13.39
N PHE A 205 -9.36 19.74 12.56
CA PHE A 205 -10.65 19.52 11.89
C PHE A 205 -10.64 18.32 10.93
N TYR A 206 -9.54 18.13 10.19
CA TYR A 206 -9.48 17.10 9.16
C TYR A 206 -8.94 15.75 9.65
N CYS A 207 -8.22 15.68 10.77
CA CYS A 207 -7.68 14.42 11.29
C CYS A 207 -8.83 13.46 11.63
N PRO A 208 -8.92 12.26 11.00
CA PRO A 208 -9.99 11.32 11.34
C PRO A 208 -9.76 10.62 12.69
N TYR A 209 -8.53 10.63 13.19
CA TYR A 209 -8.10 9.89 14.38
C TYR A 209 -8.00 10.74 15.66
N ASP A 210 -8.44 11.99 15.60
CA ASP A 210 -8.30 12.96 16.70
C ASP A 210 -6.86 13.09 17.24
N ALA A 211 -5.87 12.82 16.37
CA ALA A 211 -4.46 12.83 16.72
C ALA A 211 -3.87 14.24 16.85
N ALA A 212 -4.60 15.29 16.47
CA ALA A 212 -4.14 16.68 16.50
C ALA A 212 -4.98 17.47 17.50
N LYS A 213 -4.34 18.27 18.36
CA LYS A 213 -5.00 19.10 19.39
C LYS A 213 -4.45 20.51 19.34
N LEU A 214 -5.36 21.49 19.34
CA LEU A 214 -5.00 22.90 19.35
C LEU A 214 -5.09 23.43 20.79
N ASP A 215 -3.93 23.60 21.44
CA ASP A 215 -3.84 24.26 22.74
C ASP A 215 -3.61 25.76 22.54
N SER A 216 -4.70 26.50 22.38
CA SER A 216 -4.66 27.95 22.16
C SER A 216 -4.34 28.70 23.47
N PRO A 217 -3.43 29.70 23.46
CA PRO A 217 -2.60 30.15 22.32
C PRO A 217 -1.36 29.24 22.14
N GLY A 218 -1.18 28.67 20.95
CA GLY A 218 -0.05 27.78 20.67
C GLY A 218 -0.17 27.00 19.36
N ALA A 219 0.98 26.49 18.89
CA ALA A 219 1.04 25.55 17.78
C ALA A 219 0.25 24.27 18.10
N VAL A 220 -0.21 23.59 17.06
CA VAL A 220 -0.93 22.32 17.22
C VAL A 220 0.03 21.23 17.72
N ASP A 221 -0.42 20.50 18.73
CA ASP A 221 0.26 19.32 19.26
C ASP A 221 -0.33 18.04 18.64
N PHE A 222 0.52 17.04 18.43
CA PHE A 222 0.11 15.76 17.86
C PHE A 222 0.36 14.60 18.82
N ASP A 223 -0.69 13.83 19.10
CA ASP A 223 -0.58 12.52 19.73
C ASP A 223 -0.15 11.49 18.68
N LEU A 224 1.14 11.16 18.67
CA LEU A 224 1.71 10.23 17.70
C LEU A 224 1.25 8.78 17.92
N ALA A 225 0.70 8.42 19.09
CA ALA A 225 0.11 7.10 19.29
C ALA A 225 -1.19 6.94 18.48
N LEU A 226 -2.00 8.00 18.40
CA LEU A 226 -3.22 8.05 17.60
C LEU A 226 -2.93 8.27 16.11
N CYS A 227 -1.82 8.92 15.77
CA CYS A 227 -1.47 9.21 14.39
C CYS A 227 -1.31 7.92 13.56
N ARG A 228 -2.15 7.81 12.53
CA ARG A 228 -2.07 6.73 11.53
C ARG A 228 -1.53 7.22 10.19
N GLY A 229 -0.61 8.18 10.16
CA GLY A 229 0.20 8.52 8.96
C GLY A 229 -0.54 8.58 7.61
N CYS A 230 -1.75 9.16 7.54
CA CYS A 230 -2.51 9.24 6.28
C CYS A 230 -2.10 10.44 5.41
N GLY A 231 -1.42 11.43 5.99
CA GLY A 231 -0.95 12.63 5.29
C GLY A 231 -2.03 13.68 5.00
N LEU A 232 -3.28 13.47 5.43
CA LEU A 232 -4.36 14.45 5.18
C LEU A 232 -4.09 15.80 5.85
N CYS A 233 -3.56 15.81 7.07
CA CYS A 233 -3.21 17.06 7.75
C CYS A 233 -2.12 17.83 7.01
N VAL A 234 -1.16 17.13 6.39
CA VAL A 234 -0.10 17.72 5.56
C VAL A 234 -0.73 18.42 4.35
N ALA A 235 -1.58 17.70 3.62
CA ALA A 235 -2.24 18.23 2.42
C ALA A 235 -3.16 19.44 2.68
N MET A 236 -3.65 19.60 3.91
CA MET A 236 -4.56 20.68 4.31
C MET A 236 -3.87 21.80 5.10
N CYS A 237 -2.53 21.73 5.28
CA CYS A 237 -1.77 22.72 6.02
C CYS A 237 -1.44 23.93 5.13
N PRO A 238 -2.09 25.10 5.31
CA PRO A 238 -1.83 26.27 4.46
C PRO A 238 -0.47 26.91 4.72
N ALA A 239 0.18 26.57 5.83
CA ALA A 239 1.48 27.12 6.22
C ALA A 239 2.65 26.18 5.87
N PHE A 240 2.39 25.01 5.26
CA PHE A 240 3.40 23.99 4.98
C PHE A 240 4.25 23.60 6.21
N ALA A 241 3.64 23.72 7.40
CA ALA A 241 4.29 23.45 8.69
C ALA A 241 4.29 21.95 9.06
N LEU A 242 3.81 21.07 8.19
CA LEU A 242 3.63 19.66 8.47
C LEU A 242 4.23 18.82 7.35
N ASP A 243 4.86 17.71 7.71
CA ASP A 243 5.36 16.68 6.80
C ASP A 243 4.89 15.30 7.25
N LEU A 244 4.99 14.32 6.35
CA LEU A 244 4.77 12.91 6.66
C LEU A 244 6.07 12.17 6.41
N GLU A 245 6.52 11.38 7.38
CA GLU A 245 7.74 10.57 7.22
C GLU A 245 7.72 9.74 5.93
N ASN A 246 8.82 9.77 5.17
CA ASN A 246 9.00 9.09 3.87
C ASN A 246 8.06 9.61 2.76
N TRP A 247 7.33 10.69 3.02
CA TRP A 247 6.37 11.34 2.14
C TRP A 247 6.38 12.86 2.35
N GLU A 248 7.56 13.39 2.63
CA GLU A 248 7.86 14.81 2.67
C GLU A 248 7.56 15.45 1.31
N GLU A 249 7.25 16.75 1.29
CA GLU A 249 6.93 17.50 0.06
C GLU A 249 8.04 17.34 -1.01
N GLU A 250 9.29 17.57 -0.61
CA GLU A 250 10.47 17.48 -1.49
C GLU A 250 10.60 16.11 -2.16
N ARG A 251 10.32 15.04 -1.41
CA ARG A 251 10.42 13.68 -1.93
C ARG A 251 9.39 13.41 -3.02
N ILE A 252 8.16 13.89 -2.87
CA ILE A 252 7.12 13.70 -3.89
C ILE A 252 7.44 14.56 -5.12
N SER A 253 7.92 15.79 -4.92
CA SER A 253 8.44 16.67 -5.99
C SER A 253 9.55 15.99 -6.79
N ASP A 254 10.57 15.44 -6.13
CA ASP A 254 11.67 14.69 -6.76
C ASP A 254 11.15 13.52 -7.60
N LEU A 255 10.18 12.76 -7.06
CA LEU A 255 9.56 11.67 -7.79
C LEU A 255 8.82 12.16 -9.03
N ILE A 256 8.08 13.27 -8.96
CA ILE A 256 7.37 13.89 -10.09
C ILE A 256 8.38 14.28 -11.20
N SER A 257 9.45 14.98 -10.84
CA SER A 257 10.49 15.38 -11.79
C SER A 257 11.17 14.17 -12.42
N GLN A 258 11.55 13.17 -11.61
CA GLN A 258 12.17 11.94 -12.09
C GLN A 258 11.27 11.23 -13.10
N VAL A 259 10.04 10.88 -12.72
CA VAL A 259 9.15 10.09 -13.59
C VAL A 259 8.75 10.86 -14.84
N SER A 260 8.60 12.19 -14.76
CA SER A 260 8.31 13.00 -15.95
C SER A 260 9.44 12.92 -16.97
N SER A 261 10.71 12.93 -16.53
CA SER A 261 11.88 12.89 -17.42
C SER A 261 12.00 11.56 -18.20
N GLU A 262 11.50 10.46 -17.62
CA GLU A 262 11.58 9.12 -18.20
C GLU A 262 10.42 8.79 -19.17
N MET A 263 9.38 9.63 -19.20
CA MET A 263 8.17 9.37 -19.99
C MET A 263 8.18 10.03 -21.36
N LYS A 264 7.62 9.32 -22.34
CA LYS A 264 7.25 9.89 -23.64
C LYS A 264 5.79 10.35 -23.61
N SER A 265 5.51 11.45 -24.30
CA SER A 265 4.14 11.95 -24.41
C SER A 265 3.21 10.99 -25.18
N PRO A 266 1.90 10.93 -24.86
CA PRO A 266 1.24 11.65 -23.76
C PRO A 266 1.65 11.09 -22.39
N LYS A 267 2.20 11.95 -21.52
CA LYS A 267 2.72 11.58 -20.21
C LYS A 267 1.57 11.50 -19.21
N ILE A 268 1.32 10.33 -18.66
CA ILE A 268 0.25 10.12 -17.69
C ILE A 268 0.87 9.73 -16.35
N LEU A 269 0.66 10.58 -15.35
CA LEU A 269 1.09 10.31 -13.99
C LEU A 269 -0.08 9.78 -13.17
N VAL A 270 0.11 8.64 -12.53
CA VAL A 270 -0.86 8.03 -11.62
C VAL A 270 -0.40 8.21 -10.17
N PHE A 271 -1.12 8.98 -9.37
CA PHE A 271 -0.99 8.95 -7.92
C PHE A 271 -1.87 7.83 -7.37
N ARG A 272 -1.25 6.80 -6.81
CA ARG A 272 -1.96 5.57 -6.43
C ARG A 272 -1.96 5.41 -4.92
N CYS A 273 -3.14 5.38 -4.31
CA CYS A 273 -3.27 4.89 -2.95
C CYS A 273 -2.83 3.43 -2.91
N GLN A 274 -1.79 3.12 -2.12
CA GLN A 274 -1.24 1.78 -2.01
C GLN A 274 -2.22 0.70 -1.50
N TRP A 275 -3.40 1.11 -1.01
CA TRP A 275 -4.46 0.22 -0.55
C TRP A 275 -5.60 0.04 -1.56
N ALA A 276 -5.72 0.94 -2.54
CA ALA A 276 -6.73 0.87 -3.59
C ALA A 276 -6.28 -0.06 -4.71
N VAL A 277 -5.00 -0.01 -5.04
CA VAL A 277 -4.42 -0.78 -6.14
C VAL A 277 -3.03 -1.25 -5.71
N PHE A 278 -2.80 -2.56 -5.74
CA PHE A 278 -1.50 -3.11 -5.41
C PHE A 278 -0.58 -3.13 -6.64
N PRO A 279 0.70 -2.74 -6.50
CA PRO A 279 1.69 -2.93 -7.56
C PRO A 279 1.83 -4.40 -7.90
N SER A 280 1.97 -4.69 -9.19
CA SER A 280 2.50 -5.98 -9.64
C SER A 280 4.00 -6.04 -9.39
N LEU A 281 4.50 -7.19 -8.92
CA LEU A 281 5.95 -7.42 -8.75
C LEU A 281 6.69 -7.57 -10.09
N ASN A 282 6.00 -8.10 -11.10
CA ASN A 282 6.59 -8.51 -12.38
C ASN A 282 5.81 -7.93 -13.57
N GLY A 283 4.95 -6.94 -13.33
CA GLY A 283 4.08 -6.37 -14.36
C GLY A 283 4.80 -5.33 -15.19
N GLU A 284 4.53 -5.34 -16.49
CA GLU A 284 4.95 -4.27 -17.39
C GLU A 284 3.97 -3.09 -17.26
N VAL A 285 4.50 -1.88 -17.28
CA VAL A 285 3.72 -0.64 -17.31
C VAL A 285 3.96 0.01 -18.67
N ALA A 286 2.90 0.56 -19.26
CA ALA A 286 3.02 1.29 -20.51
C ALA A 286 4.08 2.40 -20.39
N PRO A 287 4.95 2.61 -21.39
CA PRO A 287 6.11 3.50 -21.27
C PRO A 287 5.74 4.97 -21.03
N ASN A 288 4.52 5.37 -21.39
CA ASN A 288 3.97 6.71 -21.22
C ASN A 288 3.17 6.90 -19.91
N VAL A 289 3.06 5.84 -19.09
CA VAL A 289 2.41 5.86 -17.78
C VAL A 289 3.46 5.64 -16.71
N ARG A 290 3.43 6.44 -15.64
CA ARG A 290 4.20 6.21 -14.41
C ARG A 290 3.30 6.35 -13.20
N THR A 291 3.72 5.75 -12.10
CA THR A 291 2.95 5.70 -10.86
C THR A 291 3.80 6.16 -9.69
N ILE A 292 3.20 6.98 -8.82
CA ILE A 292 3.72 7.31 -7.50
C ILE A 292 2.78 6.69 -6.46
N ASP A 293 3.31 5.77 -5.66
CA ASP A 293 2.55 4.99 -4.67
C ASP A 293 2.42 5.73 -3.35
N LEU A 294 1.34 6.46 -3.14
CA LEU A 294 1.11 7.21 -1.91
C LEU A 294 0.68 6.31 -0.75
N PRO A 295 1.01 6.68 0.51
CA PRO A 295 0.60 5.94 1.69
C PRO A 295 -0.93 5.95 1.86
N CYS A 296 -1.55 7.02 1.37
CA CYS A 296 -2.98 7.19 1.13
C CYS A 296 -3.17 8.26 0.05
N ALA A 297 -4.27 8.20 -0.71
CA ALA A 297 -4.62 9.28 -1.63
C ALA A 297 -4.74 10.64 -0.94
N SER A 298 -5.04 10.69 0.36
CA SER A 298 -5.12 11.95 1.11
C SER A 298 -3.79 12.67 1.33
N ARG A 299 -2.64 12.04 1.01
CA ARG A 299 -1.36 12.75 1.06
C ARG A 299 -1.21 13.69 -0.13
N ILE A 300 -1.87 13.46 -1.27
CA ILE A 300 -1.75 14.39 -2.40
C ILE A 300 -2.45 15.72 -2.09
N ASP A 301 -1.86 16.82 -2.52
CA ASP A 301 -2.37 18.16 -2.37
C ASP A 301 -2.34 18.90 -3.72
N ALA A 302 -2.76 20.15 -3.70
CA ALA A 302 -2.82 20.96 -4.91
C ALA A 302 -1.43 21.35 -5.45
N SER A 303 -0.41 21.51 -4.60
CA SER A 303 0.95 21.88 -5.06
C SER A 303 1.52 20.80 -5.96
N HIS A 304 1.45 19.54 -5.55
CA HIS A 304 1.96 18.43 -6.37
C HIS A 304 1.22 18.25 -7.70
N VAL A 305 -0.10 18.47 -7.73
CA VAL A 305 -0.87 18.39 -8.98
C VAL A 305 -0.45 19.49 -9.95
N LEU A 306 -0.29 20.73 -9.46
CA LEU A 306 0.18 21.86 -10.26
C LEU A 306 1.61 21.66 -10.73
N GLU A 307 2.49 21.18 -9.85
CA GLU A 307 3.88 20.87 -10.16
C GLU A 307 3.99 19.78 -11.23
N ALA A 308 3.18 18.73 -11.15
CA ALA A 308 3.14 17.69 -12.18
C ALA A 308 2.79 18.28 -13.56
N PHE A 309 1.79 19.15 -13.64
CA PHE A 309 1.50 19.86 -14.90
C PHE A 309 2.66 20.75 -15.36
N GLN A 310 3.31 21.48 -14.45
CA GLN A 310 4.50 22.30 -14.76
C GLN A 310 5.66 21.46 -15.29
N ASN A 311 5.82 20.23 -14.79
CA ASN A 311 6.81 19.25 -15.27
C ASN A 311 6.41 18.58 -16.60
N GLY A 312 5.33 19.02 -17.25
CA GLY A 312 4.92 18.55 -18.57
C GLY A 312 4.13 17.24 -18.56
N ILE A 313 3.51 16.88 -17.44
CA ILE A 313 2.55 15.78 -17.38
C ILE A 313 1.29 16.18 -18.17
N ASP A 314 0.88 15.33 -19.11
CA ASP A 314 -0.26 15.59 -20.00
C ASP A 314 -1.60 15.24 -19.33
N GLY A 315 -1.60 14.28 -18.39
CA GLY A 315 -2.77 13.91 -17.59
C GLY A 315 -2.40 13.28 -16.26
N ILE A 316 -3.17 13.58 -15.22
CA ILE A 316 -2.98 13.12 -13.85
C ILE A 316 -4.20 12.29 -13.45
N LEU A 317 -3.96 11.04 -13.04
CA LEU A 317 -4.97 10.15 -12.48
C LEU A 317 -4.68 9.91 -11.01
N ILE A 318 -5.67 10.07 -10.14
CA ILE A 318 -5.58 9.77 -8.72
C ILE A 318 -6.48 8.57 -8.43
N ALA A 319 -5.87 7.44 -8.08
CA ALA A 319 -6.59 6.22 -7.74
C ALA A 319 -6.69 6.05 -6.22
N ALA A 320 -7.90 6.05 -5.69
CA ALA A 320 -8.18 5.99 -4.26
C ALA A 320 -9.12 4.83 -3.89
N CYS A 321 -9.19 4.52 -2.60
CA CYS A 321 -10.19 3.60 -2.09
C CYS A 321 -11.56 4.31 -2.08
N SER A 322 -12.64 3.55 -2.28
CA SER A 322 -13.99 3.99 -1.91
C SER A 322 -14.03 4.35 -0.41
N GLU A 323 -15.04 5.12 0.03
CA GLU A 323 -15.19 5.42 1.46
C GLU A 323 -15.38 4.16 2.31
N GLU A 324 -16.09 3.16 1.79
CA GLU A 324 -16.37 1.89 2.45
C GLU A 324 -15.11 1.03 2.63
N ASP A 325 -14.18 1.08 1.67
CA ASP A 325 -12.94 0.30 1.69
C ASP A 325 -11.75 1.05 2.29
N CYS A 326 -11.93 2.33 2.63
CA CYS A 326 -10.85 3.19 3.04
C CYS A 326 -10.15 2.64 4.29
N ARG A 327 -8.84 2.39 4.19
CA ARG A 327 -7.98 1.95 5.31
C ARG A 327 -7.62 3.04 6.29
N GLN A 328 -8.14 4.25 6.06
CA GLN A 328 -7.73 5.46 6.73
C GLN A 328 -8.94 6.28 7.23
N GLU A 329 -10.00 5.60 7.68
CA GLU A 329 -11.22 6.23 8.24
C GLU A 329 -11.80 7.31 7.31
N LYS A 330 -12.11 6.92 6.07
CA LYS A 330 -12.71 7.79 5.04
C LYS A 330 -11.86 9.00 4.61
N ALA A 331 -10.56 9.00 4.91
CA ALA A 331 -9.64 10.04 4.43
C ALA A 331 -9.65 10.19 2.89
N SER A 332 -9.92 9.12 2.15
CA SER A 332 -10.05 9.17 0.68
C SER A 332 -11.20 10.06 0.20
N GLY A 333 -12.35 10.04 0.90
CA GLY A 333 -13.47 10.93 0.59
C GLY A 333 -13.07 12.40 0.74
N LYS A 334 -12.35 12.74 1.81
CA LYS A 334 -11.84 14.12 2.02
C LYS A 334 -10.87 14.55 0.91
N ALA A 335 -10.00 13.64 0.45
CA ALA A 335 -9.11 13.88 -0.69
C ALA A 335 -9.88 14.12 -1.99
N GLN A 336 -10.92 13.33 -2.25
CA GLN A 336 -11.78 13.48 -3.44
C GLN A 336 -12.41 14.87 -3.50
N HIS A 337 -12.97 15.36 -2.38
CA HIS A 337 -13.56 16.71 -2.32
C HIS A 337 -12.53 17.81 -2.64
N SER A 338 -11.31 17.71 -2.08
CA SER A 338 -10.23 18.66 -2.36
C SER A 338 -9.84 18.65 -3.85
N MET A 339 -9.68 17.46 -4.43
CA MET A 339 -9.30 17.30 -5.83
C MET A 339 -10.40 17.72 -6.80
N ALA A 340 -11.67 17.54 -6.44
CA ALA A 340 -12.79 18.05 -7.21
C ALA A 340 -12.80 19.59 -7.24
N ALA A 341 -12.61 20.24 -6.08
CA ALA A 341 -12.50 21.70 -6.00
C ALA A 341 -11.28 22.24 -6.78
N LEU A 342 -10.17 21.51 -6.80
CA LEU A 342 -9.02 21.84 -7.65
C LEU A 342 -9.36 21.70 -9.13
N GLY A 343 -10.04 20.62 -9.53
CA GLY A 343 -10.48 20.37 -10.90
C GLY A 343 -11.34 21.51 -11.47
N GLU A 344 -12.27 22.05 -10.68
CA GLU A 344 -13.07 23.22 -11.07
C GLU A 344 -12.22 24.46 -11.35
N ARG A 345 -11.19 24.70 -10.51
CA ARG A 345 -10.24 25.81 -10.71
C ARG A 345 -9.37 25.59 -11.94
N LEU A 346 -8.91 24.36 -12.17
CA LEU A 346 -8.17 23.95 -13.36
C LEU A 346 -8.99 24.10 -14.65
N GLY A 347 -10.32 24.07 -14.56
CA GLY A 347 -11.22 24.34 -15.69
C GLY A 347 -11.01 25.74 -16.28
N GLN A 348 -10.67 26.72 -15.45
CA GLN A 348 -10.36 28.09 -15.89
C GLN A 348 -9.07 28.15 -16.73
N LEU A 349 -8.22 27.11 -16.64
CA LEU A 349 -6.97 26.96 -17.39
C LEU A 349 -7.08 25.93 -18.53
N GLY A 350 -8.27 25.35 -18.78
CA GLY A 350 -8.45 24.28 -19.75
C GLY A 350 -7.83 22.94 -19.35
N LEU A 351 -7.52 22.74 -18.06
CA LEU A 351 -6.86 21.54 -17.54
C LEU A 351 -7.79 20.57 -16.80
N GLN A 352 -9.07 20.92 -16.61
CA GLN A 352 -10.03 20.10 -15.85
C GLN A 352 -10.12 18.66 -16.36
N GLU A 353 -10.22 18.48 -17.68
CA GLU A 353 -10.31 17.14 -18.29
C GLU A 353 -9.02 16.32 -18.17
N ARG A 354 -7.91 16.95 -17.74
CA ARG A 354 -6.59 16.34 -17.55
C ARG A 354 -6.33 15.91 -16.11
N LEU A 355 -7.25 16.16 -15.17
CA LEU A 355 -7.21 15.63 -13.81
C LEU A 355 -8.39 14.68 -13.61
N HIS A 356 -8.12 13.42 -13.28
CA HIS A 356 -9.15 12.41 -13.01
C HIS A 356 -8.94 11.78 -11.65
N PHE A 357 -10.00 11.75 -10.83
CA PHE A 357 -10.01 11.04 -9.55
C PHE A 357 -10.95 9.85 -9.67
N CYS A 358 -10.46 8.65 -9.44
CA CYS A 358 -11.28 7.44 -9.46
C CYS A 358 -11.18 6.67 -8.14
N THR A 359 -12.25 5.96 -7.82
CA THR A 359 -12.28 5.00 -6.70
C THR A 359 -12.25 3.59 -7.26
N THR A 360 -11.43 2.74 -6.67
CA THR A 360 -11.29 1.33 -7.08
C THR A 360 -10.99 0.45 -5.87
N SER A 361 -11.19 -0.85 -6.03
CA SER A 361 -10.88 -1.85 -5.01
C SER A 361 -9.78 -2.79 -5.46
N PRO A 362 -8.84 -3.19 -4.59
CA PRO A 362 -7.90 -4.25 -4.91
C PRO A 362 -8.61 -5.61 -5.01
N ARG A 363 -9.92 -5.71 -4.74
CA ARG A 363 -10.69 -6.93 -5.00
C ARG A 363 -10.90 -7.19 -6.49
N TYR A 364 -11.00 -6.14 -7.29
CA TYR A 364 -11.43 -6.16 -8.69
C TYR A 364 -10.42 -5.38 -9.54
N PRO A 365 -9.29 -5.99 -9.89
CA PRO A 365 -8.16 -5.32 -10.54
C PRO A 365 -8.54 -4.64 -11.86
N GLU A 366 -9.49 -5.23 -12.58
CA GLU A 366 -9.96 -4.74 -13.87
C GLU A 366 -10.66 -3.38 -13.78
N GLU A 367 -11.21 -3.02 -12.61
CA GLU A 367 -11.79 -1.69 -12.40
C GLU A 367 -10.73 -0.61 -12.64
N PHE A 368 -9.56 -0.74 -12.00
CA PHE A 368 -8.47 0.22 -12.17
C PHE A 368 -7.91 0.21 -13.59
N ASN A 369 -7.74 -0.98 -14.18
CA ASN A 369 -7.24 -1.09 -15.56
C ASN A 369 -8.17 -0.36 -16.54
N LYS A 370 -9.48 -0.53 -16.40
CA LYS A 370 -10.49 0.14 -17.22
C LYS A 370 -10.48 1.66 -17.02
N GLU A 371 -10.39 2.13 -15.78
CA GLU A 371 -10.27 3.56 -15.47
C GLU A 371 -9.02 4.18 -16.12
N LEU A 372 -7.87 3.50 -15.99
CA LEU A 372 -6.62 3.96 -16.58
C LEU A 372 -6.67 3.95 -18.11
N GLU A 373 -7.27 2.94 -18.72
CA GLU A 373 -7.42 2.85 -20.17
C GLU A 373 -8.32 3.97 -20.71
N GLN A 374 -9.49 4.16 -20.10
CA GLN A 374 -10.43 5.22 -20.48
C GLN A 374 -9.80 6.61 -20.35
N PHE A 375 -9.11 6.86 -19.23
CA PHE A 375 -8.39 8.11 -19.04
C PHE A 375 -7.25 8.28 -20.05
N SER A 376 -6.50 7.22 -20.35
CA SER A 376 -5.43 7.25 -21.34
C SER A 376 -5.95 7.59 -22.75
N GLN A 377 -7.10 7.05 -23.14
CA GLN A 377 -7.76 7.39 -24.41
C GLN A 377 -8.21 8.85 -24.43
N LYS A 378 -8.77 9.34 -23.33
CA LYS A 378 -9.19 10.74 -23.17
C LYS A 378 -8.01 11.71 -23.32
N ILE A 379 -6.88 11.46 -22.66
CA ILE A 379 -5.68 12.32 -22.76
C ILE A 379 -5.09 12.29 -24.16
N LYS A 380 -5.12 11.13 -24.85
CA LYS A 380 -4.72 11.02 -26.25
C LYS A 380 -5.60 11.84 -27.20
N ALA A 381 -6.88 12.05 -26.88
CA ALA A 381 -7.81 12.81 -27.73
C ALA A 381 -7.72 14.33 -27.54
N ILE A 382 -7.25 14.80 -26.38
CA ILE A 382 -7.12 16.22 -26.03
C ILE A 382 -5.74 16.79 -26.43
N LYS A 383 -4.79 15.93 -26.79
CA LYS A 383 -3.47 16.29 -27.30
C LYS A 383 -3.46 16.17 -28.83
#